data_AF-A0A142JJ04-F1
#
_entry.id   AF-A0A142JJ04-F1
#
_cell.length_a   1.000
_cell.length_b   1.000
_cell.length_c   1.000
_cell.angle_alpha   90.00
_cell.angle_beta   90.00
_cell.angle_gamma   90.00
#
_symmetry.space_group_name_H-M   'P 1'
#
loop_
_entity.id
_entity.type
_entity.pdbx_description
1 polymer ?
#
loop_
_entity_poly.entity_id
_entity_poly.type
_entity_poly.pdbx_seq_one_letter_code
_entity_poly.pdbx_strand_id
1 'polypeptide(L)'
;MASWLPTAPTLDELQPMLLSERKTIPREPGWHYEIKFDGYRMLATTGGAPRLKSKNGADATTWFPELVDALASLPAGGILDGEVCSVGCSL
;
A
#
# COMPACT_ATOMS: atom_id res chain seq x y z
N MET A 1 18.30 -25.25 7.80
CA MET A 1 17.68 -24.25 6.90
C MET A 1 16.57 -23.57 7.70
N ALA A 2 16.61 -22.24 7.84
CA ALA A 2 16.02 -21.49 8.95
C ALA A 2 14.50 -21.66 9.12
N SER A 3 14.11 -22.61 9.98
CA SER A 3 12.71 -22.93 10.33
C SER A 3 12.10 -22.00 11.39
N TRP A 4 12.75 -20.87 11.69
CA TRP A 4 12.35 -19.94 12.75
C TRP A 4 11.87 -18.58 12.23
N LEU A 5 11.96 -18.33 10.91
CA LEU A 5 11.41 -17.12 10.32
C LEU A 5 9.87 -17.20 10.38
N PRO A 6 9.18 -16.18 10.94
CA PRO A 6 7.73 -16.14 10.89
C PRO A 6 7.28 -16.15 9.42
N THR A 7 6.20 -16.87 9.12
CA THR A 7 5.56 -16.82 7.81
C THR A 7 5.18 -15.37 7.51
N ALA A 8 5.50 -14.89 6.32
CA ALA A 8 5.10 -13.54 5.90
C ALA A 8 3.57 -13.42 5.99
N PRO A 9 3.04 -12.29 6.51
CA PRO A 9 1.60 -12.11 6.64
C PRO A 9 0.95 -12.04 5.25
N THR A 10 -0.27 -12.54 5.15
CA THR A 10 -1.08 -12.43 3.93
C THR A 10 -1.72 -11.06 3.81
N LEU A 11 -2.19 -10.73 2.60
CA LEU A 11 -2.91 -9.47 2.36
C LEU A 11 -4.10 -9.33 3.30
N ASP A 12 -4.85 -10.40 3.57
CA ASP A 12 -6.07 -10.38 4.38
C ASP A 12 -5.76 -10.11 5.87
N GLU A 13 -4.59 -10.53 6.38
CA GLU A 13 -4.13 -10.32 7.76
C GLU A 13 -3.60 -8.90 8.03
N LEU A 14 -3.16 -8.17 7.00
CA LEU A 14 -2.56 -6.85 7.16
C LEU A 14 -3.59 -5.72 7.23
N GLN A 15 -3.30 -4.71 8.06
CA GLN A 15 -4.04 -3.45 8.07
C GLN A 15 -3.06 -2.30 7.83
N PRO A 16 -3.46 -1.23 7.10
CA PRO A 16 -2.59 -0.08 6.88
C PRO A 16 -2.18 0.58 8.19
N MET A 17 -0.93 1.01 8.25
CA MET A 17 -0.42 1.74 9.42
C MET A 17 -1.07 3.13 9.51
N LEU A 18 -1.68 3.44 10.65
CA LEU A 18 -2.31 4.74 10.88
C LEU A 18 -1.28 5.81 11.25
N LEU A 19 -1.47 7.00 10.67
CA LEU A 19 -0.71 8.19 11.03
C LEU A 19 -1.11 8.65 12.43
N SER A 20 -0.12 8.96 13.26
CA SER A 20 -0.33 9.67 14.53
C SER A 20 -0.26 11.17 14.29
N GLU A 21 -1.32 11.90 14.64
CA GLU A 21 -1.35 13.35 14.49
C GLU A 21 -0.27 14.00 15.37
N ARG A 22 0.51 14.91 14.77
CA ARG A 22 1.48 15.75 15.49
C ARG A 22 1.38 17.19 15.04
N LYS A 23 1.52 18.10 16.01
CA LYS A 23 1.49 19.56 15.78
C LYS A 23 2.77 20.09 15.12
N THR A 24 3.87 19.36 15.26
CA THR A 24 5.19 19.78 14.78
C THR A 24 5.84 18.63 14.03
N ILE A 25 6.55 18.98 12.95
CA ILE A 25 7.35 18.05 12.17
C ILE A 25 8.63 17.74 12.98
N PRO A 26 8.94 16.46 13.26
CA PRO A 26 10.21 16.06 13.88
C PRO A 26 11.39 16.58 13.06
N ARG A 27 12.54 16.85 13.67
CA ARG A 27 13.74 17.37 12.97
C ARG A 27 15.02 16.63 13.31
N GLU A 28 14.92 15.64 14.19
CA GLU A 28 16.01 14.79 14.60
C GLU A 28 16.48 13.89 13.42
N PRO A 29 17.73 13.41 13.44
CA PRO A 29 18.17 12.41 12.47
C PRO A 29 17.33 11.12 12.53
N GLY A 30 17.17 10.45 11.39
CA GLY A 30 16.46 9.16 11.28
C GLY A 30 15.01 9.25 10.81
N TRP A 31 14.51 10.45 10.49
CA TRP A 31 13.19 10.64 9.89
C TRP A 31 13.26 10.73 8.36
N HIS A 32 12.37 9.99 7.71
CA HIS A 32 12.06 10.16 6.28
C HIS A 32 10.74 10.92 6.14
N TYR A 33 10.68 11.85 5.19
CA TYR A 33 9.50 12.66 4.92
C TYR A 33 8.93 12.26 3.57
N GLU A 34 7.63 12.00 3.53
CA GLU A 34 6.89 11.65 2.32
C GLU A 34 5.75 12.65 2.13
N ILE A 35 5.37 12.89 0.87
CA ILE A 35 4.24 13.76 0.54
C ILE A 35 2.96 13.00 0.90
N LYS A 36 2.07 13.66 1.65
CA LYS A 36 0.74 13.14 1.91
C LYS A 36 -0.13 13.37 0.68
N PHE A 37 -0.56 12.29 0.04
CA PHE A 37 -1.61 12.33 -0.98
C PHE A 37 -3.00 12.17 -0.32
N ASP A 38 -4.03 12.71 -0.97
CA ASP A 38 -5.43 12.51 -0.60
C ASP A 38 -6.09 11.64 -1.68
N GLY A 39 -6.36 10.38 -1.35
CA GLY A 39 -6.95 9.43 -2.28
C GLY A 39 -7.56 8.22 -1.55
N TYR A 40 -7.40 7.05 -2.15
CA TYR A 40 -7.77 5.79 -1.53
C TYR A 40 -6.51 5.05 -1.05
N ARG A 41 -6.40 4.89 0.27
CA ARG A 41 -5.37 4.03 0.84
C ARG A 41 -5.67 2.56 0.58
N MET A 42 -4.72 1.87 -0.03
CA MET A 42 -4.86 0.48 -0.45
C MET A 42 -3.61 -0.34 -0.17
N LEU A 43 -3.85 -1.60 0.20
CA LEU A 43 -2.83 -2.65 0.18
C LEU A 43 -2.94 -3.43 -1.11
N ALA A 44 -1.82 -3.78 -1.73
CA ALA A 44 -1.80 -4.52 -2.97
C ALA A 44 -0.78 -5.66 -2.95
N THR A 45 -1.13 -6.82 -3.47
CA THR A 45 -0.13 -7.87 -3.76
C THR A 45 0.52 -7.63 -5.12
N THR A 46 1.73 -8.13 -5.31
CA THR A 46 2.46 -8.08 -6.59
C THR A 46 2.57 -9.46 -7.25
N GLY A 47 2.77 -9.49 -8.57
CA GLY A 47 2.91 -10.71 -9.37
C GLY A 47 1.62 -11.11 -10.08
N GLY A 48 1.59 -12.31 -10.70
CA GLY A 48 0.66 -12.64 -11.79
C GLY A 48 -0.85 -12.58 -11.52
N ALA A 49 -1.30 -12.47 -10.28
CA ALA A 49 -2.71 -12.23 -9.93
C ALA A 49 -2.79 -11.28 -8.73
N PRO A 50 -2.54 -9.97 -8.94
CA PRO A 50 -2.50 -9.02 -7.85
C PRO A 50 -3.92 -8.73 -7.35
N ARG A 51 -4.06 -8.61 -6.03
CA ARG A 51 -5.30 -8.26 -5.32
C ARG A 51 -5.12 -6.91 -4.66
N LEU A 52 -6.18 -6.10 -4.67
CA LEU A 52 -6.21 -4.83 -3.96
C LEU A 52 -7.20 -4.90 -2.79
N LYS A 53 -6.79 -4.38 -1.64
CA LYS A 53 -7.62 -4.28 -0.44
C LYS A 53 -7.63 -2.85 0.06
N SER A 54 -8.80 -2.26 0.19
CA SER A 54 -8.96 -0.93 0.79
C SER A 54 -8.62 -0.94 2.28
N LYS A 55 -8.38 0.25 2.87
CA LYS A 55 -8.23 0.42 4.32
C LYS A 55 -9.33 -0.25 5.16
N ASN A 56 -10.57 -0.27 4.66
CA ASN A 56 -11.71 -0.83 5.36
C ASN A 56 -11.90 -2.34 5.12
N GLY A 57 -10.97 -2.98 4.40
CA GLY A 57 -11.02 -4.42 4.10
C GLY A 57 -11.85 -4.81 2.89
N ALA A 58 -12.45 -3.86 2.16
CA ALA A 58 -13.15 -4.17 0.92
C ALA A 58 -12.16 -4.59 -0.17
N ASP A 59 -12.52 -5.62 -0.94
CA ASP A 59 -11.81 -6.04 -2.14
C ASP A 59 -12.02 -4.98 -3.24
N ALA A 60 -10.94 -4.34 -3.64
CA ALA A 60 -10.91 -3.27 -4.63
C ALA A 60 -10.23 -3.72 -5.93
N THR A 61 -10.01 -5.03 -6.12
CA THR A 61 -9.28 -5.57 -7.27
C THR A 61 -9.94 -5.19 -8.60
N THR A 62 -11.26 -5.04 -8.63
CA THR A 62 -12.00 -4.64 -9.85
C THR A 62 -12.15 -3.14 -10.03
N TRP A 63 -11.71 -2.32 -9.06
CA TRP A 63 -11.95 -0.88 -9.08
C TRP A 63 -10.98 -0.15 -10.01
N PHE A 64 -9.74 -0.65 -10.10
CA PHE A 64 -8.64 -0.03 -10.83
C PHE A 64 -7.90 -1.08 -11.68
N PRO A 65 -8.47 -1.50 -12.82
CA PRO A 65 -7.87 -2.52 -13.68
C PRO A 65 -6.46 -2.12 -14.16
N GLU A 66 -6.22 -0.84 -14.43
CA GLU A 66 -4.91 -0.33 -14.83
C GLU A 66 -3.84 -0.51 -13.75
N LEU A 67 -4.22 -0.47 -12.47
CA LEU A 67 -3.30 -0.71 -11.36
C LEU A 67 -3.01 -2.20 -11.22
N VAL A 68 -4.02 -3.05 -11.37
CA VAL A 68 -3.85 -4.52 -11.35
C VAL A 68 -2.86 -4.95 -12.43
N ASP A 69 -2.99 -4.44 -13.65
CA ASP A 69 -2.08 -4.76 -14.75
C ASP A 69 -0.63 -4.31 -14.46
N ALA A 70 -0.47 -3.10 -13.91
CA ALA A 70 0.85 -2.60 -13.51
C ALA A 70 1.47 -3.44 -12.39
N LEU A 71 0.69 -3.82 -11.37
CA LEU A 71 1.13 -4.65 -10.25
C LEU A 71 1.49 -6.08 -10.69
N ALA A 72 0.85 -6.57 -11.75
CA ALA A 72 1.12 -7.89 -12.31
C ALA A 72 2.51 -7.97 -12.94
N SER A 73 3.05 -6.84 -13.41
CA SER A 73 4.40 -6.75 -13.97
C SER A 73 5.51 -6.74 -12.91
N LEU A 74 5.18 -6.53 -11.64
CA LEU A 74 6.15 -6.49 -10.54
C LEU A 74 6.54 -7.89 -10.07
N PRO A 75 7.74 -8.06 -9.47
CA PRO A 75 8.14 -9.33 -8.86
C PRO A 75 7.12 -9.82 -7.83
N ALA A 76 6.79 -11.12 -7.90
CA ALA A 76 5.80 -11.73 -7.01
C ALA A 76 6.27 -11.80 -5.55
N GLY A 77 5.31 -11.85 -4.62
CA GLY A 77 5.56 -12.06 -3.19
C GLY A 77 5.71 -10.77 -2.37
N GLY A 78 5.50 -9.61 -2.98
CA GLY A 78 5.43 -8.33 -2.28
C GLY A 78 3.99 -7.98 -1.88
N ILE A 79 3.88 -7.25 -0.76
CA ILE A 79 2.69 -6.51 -0.38
C ILE A 79 3.07 -5.04 -0.28
N LEU A 80 2.38 -4.19 -1.04
CA LEU A 80 2.60 -2.75 -1.09
C LEU A 80 1.51 -2.05 -0.27
N ASP A 81 1.90 -1.02 0.50
CA ASP A 81 0.98 -0.03 1.11
C ASP A 81 1.18 1.29 0.36
N GLY A 82 0.08 1.87 -0.12
CA GLY A 82 0.15 3.08 -0.92
C GLY A 82 -1.19 3.79 -1.06
N GLU A 83 -1.13 4.94 -1.72
CA GLU A 83 -2.28 5.79 -1.97
C GLU A 83 -2.62 5.81 -3.46
N VAL A 84 -3.82 5.36 -3.81
CA VAL A 84 -4.37 5.53 -5.16
C VAL A 84 -4.95 6.93 -5.26
N CYS A 85 -4.33 7.78 -6.05
CA CYS A 85 -4.76 9.16 -6.25
C CYS A 85 -4.69 9.57 -7.73
N SER A 86 -5.54 10.51 -8.12
CA SER A 86 -5.45 11.16 -9.43
C SER A 86 -4.57 12.40 -9.31
N VAL A 87 -3.50 12.48 -10.09
CA VAL A 87 -2.63 13.66 -10.13
C VAL A 87 -3.05 14.56 -11.28
N GLY A 88 -3.65 15.71 -10.95
CA GLY A 88 -4.03 16.75 -11.92
C GLY A 88 -5.51 16.74 -12.33
N CYS A 89 -6.24 17.74 -11.85
CA CYS A 89 -7.40 18.29 -12.54
C CYS A 89 -7.23 19.80 -12.57
N SER A 90 -6.68 20.33 -13.66
CA SER A 90 -7.07 21.67 -14.11
C SER A 90 -8.43 21.47 -14.75
N LEU A 91 -9.48 22.01 -14.12
CA LEU A 91 -10.63 22.45 -14.90
C LEU A 91 -10.22 23.67 -15.73
#